data_AF-A0A3C1BQR6-F1
#
_entry.id   AF-A0A3C1BQR6-F1
#
_cell.length_a   1.000
_cell.length_b   1.000
_cell.length_c   1.000
_cell.angle_alpha   90.00
_cell.angle_beta   90.00
_cell.angle_gamma   90.00
#
_symmetry.space_group_name_H-M   'P 1'
#
loop_
_entity.id
_entity.type
_entity.pdbx_description
1 polymer ?
#
loop_
_entity_poly.entity_id
_entity_poly.type
_entity_poly.pdbx_seq_one_letter_code
_entity_poly.pdbx_strand_id
1 'polypeptide(L)'
;MNFLGFTYADLSIKLDEAYSLIESALAKDPENPAYLDSMGWVLYRFEKYEEAYGYQIRALRKAPDEKEIRDHMKAILERLEINKSVDDILKGK
;
A
#
# COMPACT_ATOMS: atom_id res chain seq x y z
N MET A 1 -7.31 8.18 -12.41
CA MET A 1 -8.02 7.22 -11.54
C MET A 1 -7.21 6.97 -10.28
N ASN A 2 -5.98 6.45 -10.36
CA ASN A 2 -5.15 6.19 -9.17
C ASN A 2 -4.95 7.40 -8.25
N PHE A 3 -4.49 8.54 -8.78
CA PHE A 3 -4.21 9.73 -7.95
C PHE A 3 -5.40 10.16 -7.10
N LEU A 4 -6.61 10.21 -7.68
CA LEU A 4 -7.82 10.56 -6.94
C LEU A 4 -8.17 9.52 -5.87
N GLY A 5 -8.08 8.23 -6.21
CA GLY A 5 -8.32 7.16 -5.24
C GLY A 5 -7.33 7.19 -4.09
N PHE A 6 -6.04 7.41 -4.40
CA PHE A 6 -5.00 7.63 -3.39
C PHE A 6 -5.31 8.83 -2.49
N THR A 7 -5.67 10.00 -3.05
CA THR A 7 -6.03 11.18 -2.26
C THR A 7 -7.21 10.90 -1.31
N TYR A 8 -8.22 10.17 -1.76
CA TYR A 8 -9.35 9.78 -0.92
C TYR A 8 -8.93 8.84 0.21
N ALA A 9 -8.10 7.84 -0.11
CA ALA A 9 -7.52 6.95 0.89
C ALA A 9 -6.72 7.76 1.93
N ASP A 10 -5.82 8.64 1.49
CA ASP A 10 -4.95 9.44 2.35
C ASP A 10 -5.73 10.36 3.30
N LEU A 11 -6.81 10.96 2.81
CA LEU A 11 -7.70 11.80 3.61
C LEU A 11 -8.70 11.00 4.46
N SER A 12 -8.74 9.66 4.39
CA SER A 12 -9.74 8.82 5.07
C SER A 12 -11.18 9.07 4.63
N ILE A 13 -11.39 9.57 3.42
CA ILE A 13 -12.73 9.91 2.93
C ILE A 13 -13.10 9.00 1.78
N LYS A 14 -14.40 8.68 1.65
CA LYS A 14 -14.94 7.93 0.52
C LYS A 14 -14.14 6.65 0.20
N LEU A 15 -13.81 5.86 1.22
CA LEU A 15 -12.89 4.73 1.09
C LEU A 15 -13.34 3.68 0.07
N ASP A 16 -14.65 3.45 -0.06
CA ASP A 16 -15.20 2.53 -1.08
C ASP A 16 -14.97 3.04 -2.52
N GLU A 17 -15.08 4.35 -2.72
CA GLU A 17 -14.78 5.00 -4.00
C GLU A 17 -13.27 4.98 -4.28
N ALA A 18 -12.46 5.23 -3.24
CA ALA A 18 -11.00 5.13 -3.31
C ALA A 18 -10.59 3.73 -3.78
N TYR A 19 -11.11 2.69 -3.13
CA TYR A 19 -10.85 1.29 -3.47
C TYR A 19 -11.20 1.01 -4.93
N SER A 20 -12.41 1.37 -5.36
CA SER A 20 -12.88 1.11 -6.73
C SER A 20 -12.01 1.79 -7.80
N LEU A 21 -11.57 3.02 -7.52
CA LEU A 21 -10.69 3.79 -8.41
C LEU A 21 -9.28 3.16 -8.52
N ILE A 22 -8.75 2.69 -7.39
CA ILE A 22 -7.43 2.07 -7.31
C ILE A 22 -7.47 0.66 -7.92
N GLU A 23 -8.50 -0.13 -7.63
CA GLU A 23 -8.72 -1.46 -8.22
C GLU A 23 -8.76 -1.36 -9.74
N SER A 24 -9.49 -0.38 -10.29
CA SER A 24 -9.55 -0.13 -11.74
C SER A 24 -8.19 0.28 -12.33
N ALA A 25 -7.34 0.97 -11.56
CA ALA A 25 -5.99 1.32 -12.00
C ALA A 25 -5.07 0.09 -11.97
N LEU A 26 -5.13 -0.68 -10.89
CA LEU A 26 -4.36 -1.90 -10.71
C LEU A 26 -4.73 -2.97 -11.74
N ALA A 27 -6.00 -3.08 -12.13
CA ALA A 27 -6.43 -3.98 -13.21
C ALA A 27 -5.78 -3.66 -14.57
N LYS A 28 -5.39 -2.39 -14.81
CA LYS A 28 -4.72 -1.96 -16.04
C LYS A 28 -3.22 -2.23 -16.01
N ASP A 29 -2.60 -2.06 -14.85
CA ASP A 29 -1.18 -2.33 -14.63
C ASP A 29 -0.97 -2.95 -13.24
N PRO A 30 -1.09 -4.30 -13.13
CA PRO A 30 -1.05 -5.00 -11.84
C PRO A 30 0.29 -4.96 -11.13
N GLU A 31 1.34 -4.54 -11.84
CA GLU A 31 2.72 -4.56 -11.40
C GLU A 31 3.27 -3.14 -11.20
N ASN A 32 2.42 -2.11 -11.30
CA ASN A 32 2.79 -0.73 -11.04
C ASN A 32 3.03 -0.50 -9.53
N PRO A 33 4.22 -0.04 -9.10
CA PRO A 33 4.51 0.15 -7.67
C PRO A 33 3.57 1.17 -7.02
N ALA A 34 3.20 2.24 -7.71
CA ALA A 34 2.32 3.26 -7.15
C ALA A 34 0.88 2.77 -6.96
N TYR A 35 0.39 1.89 -7.86
CA TYR A 35 -0.98 1.35 -7.74
C TYR A 35 -1.05 0.28 -6.66
N LEU A 36 0.02 -0.53 -6.54
CA LEU A 36 0.17 -1.50 -5.45
C LEU A 36 0.22 -0.78 -4.09
N ASP A 37 0.99 0.29 -3.98
CA ASP A 37 1.06 1.12 -2.77
C ASP A 37 -0.29 1.75 -2.43
N SER A 38 -0.95 2.36 -3.42
CA SER A 38 -2.29 2.94 -3.23
C SER A 38 -3.29 1.90 -2.72
N MET A 39 -3.22 0.67 -3.26
CA MET A 39 -4.09 -0.44 -2.82
C MET A 39 -3.75 -0.88 -1.39
N GLY A 40 -2.46 -1.01 -1.06
CA GLY A 40 -2.01 -1.26 0.30
C GLY A 40 -2.53 -0.21 1.28
N TRP A 41 -2.43 1.07 0.90
CA TRP A 41 -2.85 2.18 1.73
C TRP A 41 -4.36 2.21 1.97
N VAL A 42 -5.19 2.04 0.95
CA VAL A 42 -6.65 2.01 1.15
C VAL A 42 -7.10 0.81 2.00
N LEU A 43 -6.46 -0.35 1.84
CA LEU A 43 -6.73 -1.52 2.69
C LEU A 43 -6.31 -1.29 4.14
N TYR A 44 -5.19 -0.59 4.36
CA TYR A 44 -4.80 -0.14 5.70
C TYR A 44 -5.88 0.76 6.33
N ARG A 45 -6.51 1.66 5.56
CA ARG A 45 -7.63 2.50 6.05
C ARG A 45 -8.90 1.72 6.33
N PHE A 46 -9.08 0.56 5.70
CA PHE A 46 -10.13 -0.40 6.03
C PHE A 46 -9.79 -1.31 7.20
N GLU A 47 -8.65 -1.10 7.87
CA GLU A 47 -8.15 -1.96 8.94
C GLU A 47 -7.85 -3.41 8.50
N LYS A 48 -7.69 -3.64 7.19
CA LYS A 48 -7.35 -4.93 6.60
C LYS A 48 -5.82 -5.06 6.48
N TYR A 49 -5.14 -5.07 7.61
CA TYR A 49 -3.69 -4.90 7.68
C TYR A 49 -2.91 -6.04 7.00
N GLU A 50 -3.40 -7.28 7.08
CA GLU A 50 -2.76 -8.44 6.45
C GLU A 50 -2.86 -8.38 4.92
N GLU A 51 -4.01 -7.96 4.38
CA GLU A 51 -4.18 -7.74 2.94
C GLU A 51 -3.32 -6.56 2.48
N ALA A 52 -3.33 -5.46 3.24
CA ALA A 52 -2.50 -4.28 2.98
C ALA A 52 -1.01 -4.65 2.90
N TYR A 53 -0.52 -5.46 3.85
CA TYR A 53 0.85 -5.95 3.88
C TYR A 53 1.24 -6.71 2.60
N GLY A 54 0.35 -7.57 2.09
CA GLY A 54 0.59 -8.31 0.86
C GLY A 54 0.82 -7.40 -0.36
N TYR A 55 0.00 -6.36 -0.53
CA TYR A 55 0.19 -5.36 -1.57
C TYR A 55 1.44 -4.51 -1.33
N GLN A 56 1.66 -4.09 -0.09
CA GLN A 56 2.77 -3.22 0.26
C GLN A 56 4.13 -3.88 0.06
N ILE A 57 4.26 -5.19 0.34
CA ILE A 57 5.49 -5.94 0.03
C ILE A 57 5.79 -5.87 -1.47
N ARG A 58 4.78 -6.07 -2.31
CA ARG A 58 4.95 -6.05 -3.77
C ARG A 58 5.36 -4.65 -4.25
N ALA A 59 4.73 -3.60 -3.73
CA ALA A 59 5.09 -2.22 -4.00
C ALA A 59 6.56 -1.93 -3.60
N LEU A 60 6.90 -2.26 -2.35
CA LEU A 60 8.24 -2.05 -1.78
C LEU A 60 9.33 -2.79 -2.56
N ARG A 61 9.11 -4.04 -2.97
CA ARG A 61 10.10 -4.79 -3.76
C ARG A 61 10.37 -4.18 -5.14
N LYS A 62 9.41 -3.44 -5.69
CA LYS A 62 9.51 -2.80 -7.00
C LYS A 62 10.10 -1.39 -6.94
N ALA A 63 9.82 -0.67 -5.87
CA ALA A 63 10.32 0.68 -5.62
C ALA A 63 10.85 0.78 -4.18
N PRO A 64 11.98 0.11 -3.86
CA PRO A 64 12.49 -0.01 -2.48
C PRO A 64 12.99 1.30 -1.87
N ASP A 65 13.32 2.26 -2.73
CA ASP A 65 13.86 3.56 -2.34
C ASP A 65 12.79 4.66 -2.25
N GLU A 66 11.54 4.35 -2.64
CA GLU A 66 10.45 5.32 -2.51
C GLU A 66 10.05 5.46 -1.04
N LYS A 67 10.28 6.64 -0.50
CA LYS A 67 9.96 7.07 0.85
C LYS A 67 8.50 6.83 1.22
N GLU A 68 7.55 7.16 0.35
CA GLU A 68 6.12 7.00 0.65
C GLU A 68 5.75 5.53 0.87
N ILE A 69 6.21 4.66 -0.03
CA ILE A 69 6.02 3.20 0.06
C ILE A 69 6.66 2.64 1.33
N ARG A 70 7.85 3.14 1.70
CA ARG A 70 8.53 2.76 2.94
C ARG A 70 7.76 3.20 4.17
N ASP A 71 7.18 4.40 4.16
CA ASP A 71 6.44 4.93 5.30
C ASP A 71 5.10 4.22 5.50
N HIS A 72 4.37 3.93 4.43
CA HIS A 72 3.18 3.07 4.50
C HIS A 72 3.50 1.65 5.00
N MET A 73 4.62 1.06 4.57
CA MET A 73 5.07 -0.23 5.08
C MET A 73 5.32 -0.18 6.60
N LYS A 74 5.98 0.87 7.12
CA LYS A 74 6.18 1.00 8.58
C LYS A 74 4.86 1.07 9.33
N ALA A 75 3.89 1.86 8.85
CA ALA A 75 2.58 1.97 9.47
C ALA A 75 1.86 0.61 9.51
N ILE A 76 1.93 -0.18 8.43
CA ILE A 76 1.37 -1.53 8.39
C ILE A 76 2.09 -2.47 9.37
N LEU A 77 3.42 -2.46 9.41
CA LEU A 77 4.21 -3.28 10.34
C LEU A 77 3.87 -2.97 11.80
N GLU A 78 3.67 -1.69 12.15
CA GLU A 78 3.25 -1.25 13.47
C GLU A 78 1.89 -1.83 13.85
N ARG A 79 0.90 -1.75 12.95
CA ARG A 79 -0.44 -2.31 13.20
C ARG A 79 -0.47 -3.82 13.32
N LEU A 80 0.43 -4.52 12.63
CA LEU A 80 0.58 -5.97 12.70
C LEU A 80 1.49 -6.44 13.85
N GLU A 81 2.03 -5.51 14.65
CA GLU A 81 2.99 -5.81 15.72
C GLU A 81 4.23 -6.59 15.23
N ILE A 82 4.60 -6.40 13.95
CA ILE A 82 5.77 -7.04 13.35
C ILE A 82 7.01 -6.20 13.68
N ASN A 83 7.82 -6.70 14.61
CA ASN A 83 9.08 -6.05 15.00
C ASN A 83 10.22 -6.33 14.00
N LYS A 84 10.07 -5.82 12.77
CA LYS A 84 11.09 -5.83 11.71
C LYS A 84 11.19 -4.45 11.08
N SER A 85 12.39 -4.05 10.66
CA SER A 85 12.54 -2.86 9.84
C SER A 85 12.13 -3.14 8.38
N VAL A 86 11.83 -2.08 7.63
CA VAL A 86 11.59 -2.18 6.18
C VAL A 86 12.79 -2.81 5.46
N ASP A 87 14.01 -2.55 5.91
CA ASP A 87 15.23 -3.14 5.35
C ASP A 87 15.33 -4.65 5.63
N ASP A 88 14.85 -5.11 6.79
CA ASP A 88 14.80 -6.54 7.10
C ASP A 88 13.83 -7.28 6.18
N ILE A 89 12.69 -6.65 5.83
CA ILE A 89 11.73 -7.18 4.86
C ILE A 89 12.37 -7.32 3.47
N LEU A 90 13.21 -6.36 3.05
CA LEU A 90 13.91 -6.40 1.77
C LEU A 90 15.03 -7.44 1.72
N LYS A 91 15.72 -7.67 2.84
CA LYS A 91 16.83 -8.63 2.95
C LYS A 91 16.37 -10.09 3.01
N GLY A 92 15.21 -10.36 3.61
CA GLY A 92 14.70 -11.72 3.86
C GLY A 92 14.03 -12.39 2.66
N LYS A 93 14.69 -12.44 1.50
CA LYS A 93 14.19 -13.14 0.29
C LYS A 93 13.70 -14.56 0.57
#